data_AF-A0A965ZK73-F1
#
_entry.id   AF-A0A965ZK73-F1
#
_cell.length_a   1.000
_cell.length_b   1.000
_cell.length_c   1.000
_cell.angle_alpha   90.00
_cell.angle_beta   90.00
_cell.angle_gamma   90.00
#
_symmetry.space_group_name_H-M   'P 1'
#
loop_
_entity.id
_entity.type
_entity.pdbx_description
1 polymer ?
#
loop_
_entity_poly.entity_id
_entity_poly.type
_entity_poly.pdbx_seq_one_letter_code
_entity_poly.pdbx_strand_id
1 'polypeptide(L)'
;MTLFKSSTWTRATLLAVPLVAAQVAVSQLQGDLGYAPLSSAIAQEEKKPQRETRRTPALRNKVYEKLAEAQAAAEAKDLATAAKILDGMIASGGKKALNSYELANVYNLYAFIYYSQENYAKALQAYENVVKQPDIPLAMEVNTKFTIAQLYFVQEQWQKGINALLEWFKVTENPNANAYVLLAQGYYQTKDYNKALLNVEKAIDMYLAKDKIPKEQWYNLARFLYFEKNDINKTVDTLEILLKYYPKKQYWVQLSHMYGEQKKESEQLSAMETAYVQDMLDKGTEQVTIAYLYLNADVPYKAAKVMDKGLKNGSIDDKSKNWEIAGSAWRQAQEVDKSIPAMEKAAAKSDTGELYARLGSLYLDGDQFKKAITAINKGLSRGGVKRPDNARLVLGMAYFNTQQYEKAREAFKAASRDERSSKYAAQWIKYMDSELERQRSLAES
;
A
#
# COMPACT_ATOMS: atom_id res chain seq x y z
N MET A 1 30.89 -12.23 -1.39
CA MET A 1 30.70 -12.11 -2.85
C MET A 1 29.61 -11.07 -3.06
N THR A 2 30.02 -9.85 -3.39
CA THR A 2 29.20 -8.64 -3.48
C THR A 2 28.24 -8.69 -4.67
N LEU A 3 26.97 -9.03 -4.41
CA LEU A 3 25.89 -8.94 -5.40
C LEU A 3 24.60 -8.43 -4.73
N PHE A 4 24.57 -7.14 -4.41
CA PHE A 4 23.32 -6.37 -4.39
C PHE A 4 23.60 -5.04 -5.08
N LYS A 5 23.34 -4.99 -6.39
CA LYS A 5 23.24 -3.71 -7.11
C LYS A 5 21.91 -3.06 -6.68
N SER A 6 22.02 -1.98 -5.93
CA SER A 6 20.94 -1.08 -5.55
C SER A 6 20.50 -0.23 -6.75
N SER A 7 19.71 -0.77 -7.68
CA SER A 7 18.92 0.03 -8.61
C SER A 7 17.92 -0.84 -9.39
N THR A 8 16.73 -1.06 -8.81
CA THR A 8 15.47 -1.42 -9.51
C THR A 8 14.30 -1.63 -8.54
N TRP A 9 14.18 -0.81 -7.48
CA TRP A 9 12.99 -0.81 -6.61
C TRP A 9 12.25 0.55 -6.60
N THR A 10 12.47 1.36 -7.63
CA THR A 10 11.62 2.51 -7.91
C THR A 10 10.32 2.04 -8.58
N ARG A 11 9.20 2.22 -7.87
CA ARG A 11 7.81 2.15 -8.36
C ARG A 11 7.19 0.75 -8.52
N ALA A 12 7.00 0.03 -7.41
CA ALA A 12 6.01 -1.05 -7.38
C ALA A 12 5.48 -1.32 -5.97
N THR A 13 4.74 -0.36 -5.39
CA THR A 13 3.68 -0.61 -4.38
C THR A 13 2.80 0.63 -4.23
N LEU A 14 2.44 1.27 -5.36
CA LEU A 14 1.22 2.09 -5.42
C LEU A 14 0.04 1.12 -5.59
N LEU A 15 -0.32 0.43 -4.50
CA LEU A 15 -1.63 -0.23 -4.45
C LEU A 15 -2.68 0.85 -4.22
N ALA A 16 -3.19 1.34 -5.34
CA ALA A 16 -4.52 1.88 -5.58
C ALA A 16 -5.15 2.71 -4.45
N VAL A 17 -5.12 4.03 -4.61
CA VAL A 17 -6.19 4.89 -4.07
C VAL A 17 -6.76 5.77 -5.19
N PRO A 18 -7.54 5.22 -6.14
CA PRO A 18 -8.48 6.01 -6.92
C PRO A 18 -9.88 5.96 -6.27
N LEU A 19 -9.98 6.22 -4.96
CA LEU A 19 -11.26 6.04 -4.23
C LEU A 19 -11.56 7.12 -3.18
N VAL A 20 -10.82 8.24 -3.15
CA VAL A 20 -11.02 9.27 -2.12
C VAL A 20 -11.95 10.41 -2.56
N ALA A 21 -12.10 10.67 -3.86
CA ALA A 21 -12.92 11.80 -4.30
C ALA A 21 -14.44 11.56 -4.21
N ALA A 22 -14.91 10.32 -4.43
CA ALA A 22 -16.35 10.07 -4.58
C ALA A 22 -17.11 9.85 -3.25
N GLN A 23 -16.50 9.26 -2.23
CA GLN A 23 -17.23 8.86 -1.01
C GLN A 23 -17.33 9.96 0.07
N VAL A 24 -16.42 10.93 0.09
CA VAL A 24 -16.44 12.01 1.09
C VAL A 24 -17.45 13.11 0.73
N ALA A 25 -17.70 13.35 -0.56
CA ALA A 25 -18.59 14.42 -1.00
C ALA A 25 -20.08 14.10 -0.77
N VAL A 26 -20.52 12.85 -0.92
CA VAL A 26 -21.96 12.53 -0.94
C VAL A 26 -22.58 12.50 0.48
N SER A 27 -21.82 12.09 1.50
CA SER A 27 -22.37 11.85 2.85
C SER A 27 -22.38 13.07 3.76
N GLN A 28 -21.50 14.07 3.56
CA GLN A 28 -21.48 15.30 4.36
C GLN A 28 -22.40 16.40 3.80
N LEU A 29 -22.60 16.47 2.48
CA LEU A 29 -23.41 17.54 1.86
C LEU A 29 -24.93 17.35 2.05
N GLN A 30 -25.41 16.14 2.33
CA GLN A 30 -26.83 15.91 2.63
C GLN A 30 -27.26 16.46 4.01
N GLY A 31 -26.32 16.71 4.93
CA GLY A 31 -26.61 17.23 6.27
C GLY A 31 -26.59 18.76 6.41
N ASP A 32 -25.90 19.47 5.50
CA ASP A 32 -25.62 20.93 5.60
C ASP A 32 -26.39 21.81 4.59
N LEU A 33 -27.33 21.23 3.83
CA LEU A 33 -28.31 21.97 3.05
C LEU A 33 -29.31 22.60 4.02
N GLY A 34 -28.88 23.73 4.62
CA GLY A 34 -29.45 24.31 5.81
C GLY A 34 -30.94 24.56 5.75
N TYR A 35 -31.72 23.65 6.34
CA TYR A 35 -32.98 23.89 7.05
C TYR A 35 -33.23 22.72 8.02
N ALA A 36 -32.41 22.58 9.07
CA ALA A 36 -32.89 21.95 10.30
C ALA A 36 -33.61 23.03 11.12
N PRO A 37 -34.82 22.77 11.67
CA PRO A 37 -35.45 23.72 12.57
C PRO A 37 -34.57 23.85 13.81
N LEU A 38 -34.08 25.07 14.06
CA LEU A 38 -33.53 25.44 15.36
C LEU A 38 -34.67 25.37 16.37
N SER A 39 -34.78 24.25 17.08
CA SER A 39 -35.43 24.23 18.38
C SER A 39 -34.80 23.21 19.31
N SER A 40 -34.52 23.72 20.52
CA SER A 40 -33.97 23.08 21.72
C SER A 40 -32.48 22.70 21.69
N ALA A 41 -31.64 23.64 22.09
CA ALA A 41 -30.44 23.32 22.85
C ALA A 41 -30.49 24.10 24.17
N ILE A 42 -30.51 23.35 25.26
CA ILE A 42 -30.49 23.83 26.64
C ILE A 42 -29.27 24.72 26.84
N ALA A 43 -29.49 25.87 27.48
CA ALA A 43 -28.49 26.86 27.78
C ALA A 43 -27.46 26.34 28.80
N GLN A 44 -26.19 26.44 28.44
CA GLN A 44 -25.10 26.65 29.39
C GLN A 44 -24.23 27.77 28.82
N GLU A 45 -24.25 28.91 29.52
CA GLU A 45 -23.60 30.15 29.13
C GLU A 45 -22.08 30.05 29.33
N GLU A 46 -21.35 29.90 28.23
CA GLU A 46 -20.01 30.48 28.11
C GLU A 46 -20.11 31.67 27.16
N LYS A 47 -19.60 32.83 27.60
CA LYS A 47 -19.58 34.10 26.84
C LYS A 47 -18.85 33.91 25.50
N LYS A 48 -19.61 33.63 24.44
CA LYS A 48 -19.10 33.62 23.07
C LYS A 48 -18.76 35.04 22.62
N PRO A 49 -17.70 35.23 21.83
CA PRO A 49 -17.40 36.52 21.21
C PRO A 49 -18.62 37.02 20.43
N GLN A 50 -18.85 38.33 20.52
CA GLN A 50 -20.01 39.03 19.98
C GLN A 50 -19.95 38.96 18.45
N ARG A 51 -20.71 38.04 17.84
CA ARG A 51 -20.83 37.91 16.38
C ARG A 51 -21.09 39.29 15.77
N GLU A 52 -20.38 39.66 14.71
CA GLU A 52 -20.76 40.83 13.91
C GLU A 52 -22.21 40.65 13.41
N THR A 53 -23.15 41.34 14.05
CA THR A 53 -24.56 41.33 13.64
C THR A 53 -24.71 42.22 12.42
N ARG A 54 -24.60 41.62 11.23
CA ARG A 54 -24.95 42.30 9.98
C ARG A 54 -26.44 42.62 9.97
N ARG A 55 -26.78 43.82 9.50
CA ARG A 55 -28.18 44.23 9.31
C ARG A 55 -28.74 43.59 8.04
N THR A 56 -29.21 42.35 8.15
CA THR A 56 -29.82 41.64 7.03
C THR A 56 -31.27 42.10 6.81
N PRO A 57 -31.69 42.33 5.55
CA PRO A 57 -33.10 42.60 5.23
C PRO A 57 -34.04 41.50 5.70
N ALA A 58 -35.26 41.86 6.10
CA ALA A 58 -36.28 40.88 6.49
C ALA A 58 -36.78 40.07 5.28
N LEU A 59 -37.04 38.78 5.49
CA LEU A 59 -37.70 37.90 4.53
C LEU A 59 -39.22 38.15 4.57
N ARG A 60 -39.81 38.62 3.46
CA ARG A 60 -41.25 38.90 3.41
C ARG A 60 -42.06 37.59 3.39
N ASN A 61 -43.17 37.53 4.14
CA ASN A 61 -44.01 36.32 4.25
C ASN A 61 -44.39 35.71 2.89
N LYS A 62 -44.80 36.53 1.93
CA LYS A 62 -45.18 36.06 0.58
C LYS A 62 -44.01 35.41 -0.18
N VAL A 63 -42.79 35.90 0.05
CA VAL A 63 -41.58 35.34 -0.56
C VAL A 63 -41.20 34.04 0.14
N TYR A 64 -41.31 33.99 1.47
CA TYR A 64 -41.13 32.77 2.25
C TYR A 64 -42.07 31.65 1.81
N GLU A 65 -43.37 31.93 1.67
CA GLU A 65 -44.36 30.95 1.19
C GLU A 65 -43.97 30.38 -0.18
N LYS A 66 -43.54 31.23 -1.12
CA LYS A 66 -43.11 30.80 -2.45
C LYS A 66 -41.80 29.98 -2.43
N LEU A 67 -40.85 30.34 -1.57
CA LEU A 67 -39.65 29.53 -1.36
C LEU A 67 -39.99 28.15 -0.77
N ALA A 68 -40.92 28.10 0.18
CA ALA A 68 -41.38 26.84 0.78
C ALA A 68 -42.11 25.96 -0.26
N GLU A 69 -42.96 26.54 -1.11
CA GLU A 69 -43.58 25.82 -2.24
C GLU A 69 -42.53 25.24 -3.19
N ALA A 70 -41.52 26.04 -3.59
CA ALA A 70 -40.44 25.60 -4.46
C ALA A 70 -39.59 24.50 -3.81
N GLN A 71 -39.32 24.61 -2.50
CA GLN A 71 -38.58 23.62 -1.74
C GLN A 71 -39.35 22.30 -1.65
N ALA A 72 -40.65 22.33 -1.32
CA ALA A 72 -41.47 21.13 -1.27
C ALA A 72 -41.51 20.41 -2.63
N ALA A 73 -41.59 21.15 -3.74
CA ALA A 73 -41.48 20.59 -5.08
C ALA A 73 -40.10 19.94 -5.31
N ALA A 74 -39.01 20.60 -4.90
CA ALA A 74 -37.66 20.07 -5.05
C ALA A 74 -37.42 18.80 -4.21
N GLU A 75 -37.92 18.76 -2.97
CA GLU A 75 -37.88 17.59 -2.07
C GLU A 75 -38.71 16.42 -2.63
N ALA A 76 -39.84 16.71 -3.28
CA ALA A 76 -40.64 15.74 -4.02
C ALA A 76 -39.98 15.30 -5.35
N LYS A 77 -38.75 15.73 -5.63
CA LYS A 77 -37.99 15.52 -6.89
C LYS A 77 -38.66 16.13 -8.12
N ASP A 78 -39.67 16.98 -7.96
CA ASP A 78 -40.23 17.81 -9.03
C ASP A 78 -39.39 19.06 -9.23
N LEU A 79 -38.16 18.85 -9.73
CA LEU A 79 -37.17 19.89 -9.93
C LEU A 79 -37.61 20.92 -10.99
N ALA A 80 -38.45 20.50 -11.95
CA ALA A 80 -38.97 21.37 -13.00
C ALA A 80 -39.96 22.40 -12.42
N THR A 81 -40.91 21.95 -11.60
CA THR A 81 -41.84 22.84 -10.92
C THR A 81 -41.13 23.75 -9.93
N ALA A 82 -40.17 23.22 -9.16
CA ALA A 82 -39.35 24.03 -8.27
C ALA A 82 -38.63 25.17 -9.00
N ALA A 83 -37.95 24.85 -10.11
CA ALA A 83 -37.26 25.84 -10.93
C ALA A 83 -38.22 26.90 -11.50
N LYS A 84 -39.39 26.48 -11.99
CA LYS A 84 -40.41 27.39 -12.53
C LYS A 84 -40.95 28.37 -11.48
N ILE A 85 -41.12 27.92 -10.23
CA ILE A 85 -41.53 28.80 -9.13
C ILE A 85 -40.46 29.86 -8.90
N LEU A 86 -39.18 29.45 -8.85
CA LEU A 86 -38.05 30.36 -8.66
C LEU A 86 -37.90 31.36 -9.84
N ASP A 87 -38.12 30.91 -11.08
CA ASP A 87 -38.06 31.77 -12.27
C ASP A 87 -39.10 32.90 -12.16
N GLY A 88 -40.31 32.57 -11.70
CA GLY A 88 -41.38 33.54 -11.45
C GLY A 88 -41.05 34.54 -10.33
N MET A 89 -40.29 34.11 -9.32
CA MET A 89 -39.82 34.99 -8.25
C MET A 89 -38.79 36.00 -8.75
N ILE A 90 -37.83 35.56 -9.58
CA ILE A 90 -36.80 36.46 -10.17
C ILE A 90 -37.41 37.42 -11.20
N ALA A 91 -38.39 36.97 -11.98
CA ALA A 91 -39.06 37.80 -12.99
C ALA A 91 -39.92 38.95 -12.38
N SER A 92 -40.13 38.95 -11.07
CA SER A 92 -40.91 39.98 -10.38
C SER A 92 -40.11 41.29 -10.21
N GLY A 93 -40.59 42.38 -10.83
CA GLY A 93 -39.95 43.70 -10.77
C GLY A 93 -40.65 44.73 -9.84
N GLY A 94 -40.05 45.91 -9.71
CA GLY A 94 -40.62 47.05 -8.96
C GLY A 94 -40.76 46.77 -7.45
N LYS A 95 -41.89 47.11 -6.83
CA LYS A 95 -42.16 46.85 -5.39
C LYS A 95 -42.13 45.36 -5.01
N LYS A 96 -42.24 44.47 -5.99
CA LYS A 96 -42.19 43.01 -5.82
C LYS A 96 -40.78 42.43 -6.04
N ALA A 97 -39.81 43.25 -6.44
CA ALA A 97 -38.42 42.82 -6.57
C ALA A 97 -37.92 42.26 -5.23
N LEU A 98 -37.16 41.18 -5.31
CA LEU A 98 -36.56 40.53 -4.15
C LEU A 98 -35.49 41.43 -3.54
N ASN A 99 -35.42 41.48 -2.20
CA ASN A 99 -34.26 42.05 -1.54
C ASN A 99 -33.06 41.09 -1.61
N SER A 100 -31.88 41.53 -1.18
CA SER A 100 -30.65 40.74 -1.29
C SER A 100 -30.71 39.40 -0.55
N TYR A 101 -31.31 39.35 0.64
CA TYR A 101 -31.46 38.12 1.41
C TYR A 101 -32.48 37.15 0.76
N GLU A 102 -33.58 37.66 0.25
CA GLU A 102 -34.58 36.89 -0.49
C GLU A 102 -33.98 36.30 -1.78
N LEU A 103 -33.25 37.12 -2.54
CA LEU A 103 -32.58 36.71 -3.76
C LEU A 103 -31.47 35.69 -3.48
N ALA A 104 -30.74 35.83 -2.38
CA ALA A 104 -29.77 34.85 -1.92
C ALA A 104 -30.43 33.49 -1.65
N ASN A 105 -31.61 33.45 -1.01
CA ASN A 105 -32.33 32.19 -0.77
C ASN A 105 -32.83 31.55 -2.07
N VAL A 106 -33.27 32.36 -3.04
CA VAL A 106 -33.63 31.86 -4.38
C VAL A 106 -32.43 31.20 -5.06
N TYR A 107 -31.27 31.87 -5.07
CA TYR A 107 -30.05 31.29 -5.64
C TYR A 107 -29.58 30.04 -4.89
N ASN A 108 -29.73 30.00 -3.57
CA ASN A 108 -29.41 28.83 -2.78
C ASN A 108 -30.27 27.62 -3.18
N LEU A 109 -31.58 27.82 -3.43
CA LEU A 109 -32.46 26.75 -3.88
C LEU A 109 -32.19 26.33 -5.34
N TYR A 110 -31.86 27.25 -6.24
CA TYR A 110 -31.34 26.88 -7.56
C TYR A 110 -30.09 26.02 -7.46
N ALA A 111 -29.16 26.36 -6.56
CA ALA A 111 -27.95 25.61 -6.37
C ALA A 111 -28.25 24.17 -5.92
N PHE A 112 -29.20 23.99 -5.01
CA PHE A 112 -29.71 22.66 -4.62
C PHE A 112 -30.33 21.90 -5.79
N ILE A 113 -31.18 22.55 -6.60
CA ILE A 113 -31.80 21.93 -7.78
C ILE A 113 -30.73 21.47 -8.77
N TYR A 114 -29.78 22.33 -9.11
CA TYR A 114 -28.70 21.98 -10.04
C TYR A 114 -27.76 20.92 -9.47
N TYR A 115 -27.48 20.96 -8.17
CA TYR A 115 -26.70 19.91 -7.52
C TYR A 115 -27.40 18.56 -7.59
N SER A 116 -28.71 18.51 -7.35
CA SER A 116 -29.53 17.29 -7.44
C SER A 116 -29.61 16.73 -8.87
N GLN A 117 -29.35 17.57 -9.88
CA GLN A 117 -29.22 17.17 -11.29
C GLN A 117 -27.79 16.80 -11.68
N GLU A 118 -26.86 16.77 -10.71
CA GLU A 118 -25.42 16.61 -10.93
C GLU A 118 -24.81 17.70 -11.85
N ASN A 119 -25.53 18.81 -12.04
CA ASN A 119 -25.06 19.96 -12.80
C ASN A 119 -24.23 20.89 -11.92
N TYR A 120 -23.03 20.42 -11.55
CA TYR A 120 -22.15 21.12 -10.63
C TYR A 120 -21.70 22.50 -11.14
N ALA A 121 -21.60 22.70 -12.45
CA ALA A 121 -21.27 23.99 -13.04
C ALA A 121 -22.35 25.04 -12.76
N LYS A 122 -23.64 24.70 -12.98
CA LYS A 122 -24.75 25.61 -12.67
C LYS A 122 -24.98 25.77 -11.18
N ALA A 123 -24.78 24.71 -10.39
CA ALA A 123 -24.86 24.77 -8.93
C ALA A 123 -23.82 25.76 -8.37
N LEU A 124 -22.58 25.68 -8.86
CA LEU A 124 -21.51 26.59 -8.50
C LEU A 124 -21.86 28.04 -8.86
N GLN A 125 -22.36 28.30 -10.08
CA GLN A 125 -22.79 29.64 -10.49
C GLN A 125 -23.90 30.19 -9.59
N ALA A 126 -24.85 29.35 -9.19
CA ALA A 126 -25.92 29.74 -8.29
C ALA A 126 -25.38 30.10 -6.89
N TYR A 127 -24.50 29.28 -6.30
CA TYR A 127 -23.84 29.62 -5.04
C TYR A 127 -22.96 30.88 -5.13
N GLU A 128 -22.26 31.09 -6.24
CA GLU A 128 -21.51 32.34 -6.46
C GLU A 128 -22.44 33.56 -6.49
N ASN A 129 -23.66 33.42 -6.98
CA ASN A 129 -24.66 34.50 -6.95
C ASN A 129 -25.23 34.74 -5.55
N VAL A 130 -25.27 33.74 -4.67
CA VAL A 130 -25.59 33.92 -3.25
C VAL A 130 -24.59 34.86 -2.58
N VAL A 131 -23.29 34.56 -2.70
CA VAL A 131 -22.22 35.34 -2.02
C VAL A 131 -22.00 36.73 -2.61
N LYS A 132 -22.52 37.01 -3.82
CA LYS A 132 -22.56 38.36 -4.41
C LYS A 132 -23.63 39.26 -3.80
N GLN A 133 -24.61 38.70 -3.07
CA GLN A 133 -25.68 39.50 -2.50
C GLN A 133 -25.17 40.30 -1.29
N PRO A 134 -25.47 41.62 -1.21
CA PRO A 134 -25.08 42.43 -0.07
C PRO A 134 -25.88 42.06 1.18
N ASP A 135 -25.30 42.26 2.36
CA ASP A 135 -25.97 42.16 3.66
C ASP A 135 -26.61 40.78 3.99
N ILE A 136 -26.16 39.70 3.34
CA ILE A 136 -26.59 38.35 3.70
C ILE A 136 -26.09 37.96 5.12
N PRO A 137 -26.81 37.07 5.83
CA PRO A 137 -26.36 36.58 7.13
C PRO A 137 -24.96 35.99 7.05
N LEU A 138 -24.09 36.32 8.01
CA LEU A 138 -22.71 35.82 8.04
C LEU A 138 -22.66 34.29 7.98
N ALA A 139 -23.56 33.59 8.71
CA ALA A 139 -23.65 32.15 8.68
C ALA A 139 -23.95 31.58 7.28
N MET A 140 -24.79 32.27 6.51
CA MET A 140 -25.10 31.89 5.12
C MET A 140 -23.87 32.07 4.23
N GLU A 141 -23.20 33.23 4.33
CA GLU A 141 -21.97 33.49 3.56
C GLU A 141 -20.88 32.44 3.86
N VAL A 142 -20.64 32.15 5.14
CA VAL A 142 -19.66 31.16 5.59
C VAL A 142 -20.01 29.77 5.06
N ASN A 143 -21.27 29.33 5.18
CA ASN A 143 -21.66 28.01 4.66
C ASN A 143 -21.49 27.94 3.14
N THR A 144 -22.01 28.93 2.41
CA THR A 144 -21.96 28.94 0.96
C THR A 144 -20.53 29.00 0.41
N LYS A 145 -19.64 29.79 1.03
CA LYS A 145 -18.21 29.82 0.63
C LYS A 145 -17.54 28.46 0.78
N PHE A 146 -17.88 27.70 1.82
CA PHE A 146 -17.38 26.34 2.00
C PHE A 146 -17.88 25.39 0.90
N THR A 147 -19.19 25.44 0.61
CA THR A 147 -19.79 24.63 -0.46
C THR A 147 -19.20 24.95 -1.83
N ILE A 148 -18.93 26.23 -2.13
CA ILE A 148 -18.22 26.65 -3.36
C ILE A 148 -16.86 25.96 -3.47
N ALA A 149 -16.08 25.95 -2.39
CA ALA A 149 -14.78 25.27 -2.38
C ALA A 149 -14.91 23.75 -2.63
N GLN A 150 -15.88 23.10 -1.97
CA GLN A 150 -16.16 21.67 -2.19
C GLN A 150 -16.54 21.37 -3.64
N LEU A 151 -17.40 22.20 -4.25
CA LEU A 151 -17.81 22.03 -5.65
C LEU A 151 -16.66 22.21 -6.63
N TYR A 152 -15.72 23.11 -6.34
CA TYR A 152 -14.49 23.20 -7.12
C TYR A 152 -13.64 21.92 -7.00
N PHE A 153 -13.55 21.31 -5.82
CA PHE A 153 -12.84 20.04 -5.64
C PHE A 153 -13.54 18.85 -6.31
N VAL A 154 -14.87 18.77 -6.27
CA VAL A 154 -15.65 17.74 -6.99
C VAL A 154 -15.43 17.84 -8.51
N GLN A 155 -15.30 19.06 -9.02
CA GLN A 155 -15.02 19.31 -10.44
C GLN A 155 -13.52 19.26 -10.78
N GLU A 156 -12.67 18.78 -9.86
CA GLU A 156 -11.21 18.69 -10.01
C GLU A 156 -10.52 20.03 -10.33
N GLN A 157 -11.19 21.15 -10.04
CA GLN A 157 -10.65 22.51 -10.19
C GLN A 157 -9.84 22.86 -8.94
N TRP A 158 -8.77 22.09 -8.68
CA TRP A 158 -8.02 22.08 -7.42
C TRP A 158 -7.57 23.47 -6.97
N GLN A 159 -6.95 24.26 -7.85
CA GLN A 159 -6.45 25.59 -7.47
C GLN A 159 -7.59 26.56 -7.12
N LYS A 160 -8.73 26.49 -7.82
CA LYS A 160 -9.88 27.32 -7.50
C LYS A 160 -10.51 26.90 -6.17
N GLY A 161 -10.59 25.60 -5.90
CA GLY A 161 -11.06 25.07 -4.62
C GLY A 161 -10.19 25.51 -3.45
N ILE A 162 -8.86 25.45 -3.60
CA ILE A 162 -7.91 25.97 -2.62
C ILE A 162 -8.15 27.46 -2.39
N ASN A 163 -8.23 28.26 -3.45
CA ASN A 163 -8.44 29.71 -3.33
C ASN A 163 -9.76 30.03 -2.61
N ALA A 164 -10.85 29.37 -3.01
CA ALA A 164 -12.17 29.53 -2.38
C ALA A 164 -12.14 29.13 -0.90
N LEU A 165 -11.45 28.04 -0.55
CA LEU A 165 -11.33 27.59 0.83
C LEU A 165 -10.49 28.56 1.67
N LEU A 166 -9.43 29.15 1.11
CA LEU A 166 -8.65 30.20 1.77
C LEU A 166 -9.48 31.46 2.03
N GLU A 167 -10.36 31.86 1.10
CA GLU A 167 -11.33 32.95 1.35
C GLU A 167 -12.33 32.59 2.45
N TRP A 168 -12.76 31.34 2.53
CA TRP A 168 -13.59 30.84 3.61
C TRP A 168 -12.89 30.90 4.98
N PHE A 169 -11.59 30.56 5.04
CA PHE A 169 -10.79 30.68 6.27
C PHE A 169 -10.70 32.11 6.81
N LYS A 170 -10.77 33.14 5.95
CA LYS A 170 -10.72 34.55 6.38
C LYS A 170 -11.97 35.01 7.12
N VAL A 171 -13.13 34.41 6.83
CA VAL A 171 -14.43 34.81 7.39
C VAL A 171 -14.94 33.85 8.46
N THR A 172 -14.20 32.76 8.72
CA THR A 172 -14.58 31.74 9.70
C THR A 172 -13.81 31.92 11.00
N GLU A 173 -14.50 32.21 12.09
CA GLU A 173 -13.86 32.42 13.40
C GLU A 173 -13.21 31.15 13.96
N ASN A 174 -13.87 29.99 13.78
CA ASN A 174 -13.42 28.72 14.35
C ASN A 174 -13.40 27.60 13.28
N PRO A 175 -12.42 27.61 12.37
CA PRO A 175 -12.28 26.54 11.39
C PRO A 175 -12.10 25.18 12.08
N ASN A 176 -12.87 24.17 11.64
CA ASN A 176 -12.75 22.82 12.18
C ASN A 176 -11.61 22.03 11.49
N ALA A 177 -11.19 20.92 12.10
CA ALA A 177 -10.09 20.10 11.58
C ALA A 177 -10.35 19.54 10.16
N ASN A 178 -11.60 19.23 9.80
CA ASN A 178 -11.91 18.71 8.45
C ASN A 178 -11.63 19.77 7.37
N ALA A 179 -11.81 21.06 7.67
CA ALA A 179 -11.49 22.13 6.70
C ALA A 179 -9.98 22.18 6.39
N TYR A 180 -9.13 21.99 7.41
CA TYR A 180 -7.68 21.88 7.20
C TYR A 180 -7.31 20.63 6.40
N VAL A 181 -7.97 19.48 6.64
CA VAL A 181 -7.74 18.27 5.83
C VAL A 181 -8.17 18.46 4.38
N LEU A 182 -9.30 19.12 4.14
CA LEU A 182 -9.76 19.44 2.79
C LEU A 182 -8.74 20.35 2.07
N LEU A 183 -8.19 21.34 2.77
CA LEU A 183 -7.13 22.20 2.23
C LEU A 183 -5.85 21.39 1.95
N ALA A 184 -5.49 20.46 2.85
CA ALA A 184 -4.36 19.55 2.65
C ALA A 184 -4.52 18.67 1.41
N GLN A 185 -5.72 18.14 1.18
CA GLN A 185 -6.06 17.36 -0.01
C GLN A 185 -5.95 18.20 -1.29
N GLY A 186 -6.44 19.44 -1.26
CA GLY A 186 -6.28 20.38 -2.36
C GLY A 186 -4.79 20.58 -2.72
N TYR A 187 -3.96 20.90 -1.72
CA TYR A 187 -2.52 21.06 -1.92
C TYR A 187 -1.81 19.78 -2.36
N TYR A 188 -2.27 18.63 -1.89
CA TYR A 188 -1.75 17.33 -2.34
C TYR A 188 -1.98 17.14 -3.85
N GLN A 189 -3.17 17.44 -4.36
CA GLN A 189 -3.49 17.32 -5.78
C GLN A 189 -2.69 18.30 -6.66
N THR A 190 -2.39 19.49 -6.14
CA THR A 190 -1.51 20.45 -6.82
C THR A 190 -0.02 20.20 -6.58
N LYS A 191 0.34 19.10 -5.89
CA LYS A 191 1.71 18.68 -5.55
C LYS A 191 2.47 19.65 -4.65
N ASP A 192 1.78 20.54 -3.95
CA ASP A 192 2.37 21.36 -2.88
C ASP A 192 2.41 20.55 -1.57
N TYR A 193 3.30 19.57 -1.51
CA TYR A 193 3.39 18.63 -0.39
C TYR A 193 3.76 19.32 0.94
N ASN A 194 4.46 20.46 0.89
CA ASN A 194 4.77 21.22 2.09
C ASN A 194 3.51 21.80 2.72
N LYS A 195 2.65 22.46 1.93
CA LYS A 195 1.38 22.99 2.45
C LYS A 195 0.39 21.89 2.74
N ALA A 196 0.40 20.79 1.98
CA ALA A 196 -0.44 19.63 2.29
C ALA A 196 -0.11 19.08 3.68
N LEU A 197 1.19 18.87 3.96
CA LEU A 197 1.64 18.33 5.24
C LEU A 197 1.30 19.27 6.41
N LEU A 198 1.62 20.56 6.27
CA LEU A 198 1.30 21.58 7.27
C LEU A 198 -0.18 21.55 7.70
N ASN A 199 -1.08 21.42 6.72
CA ASN A 199 -2.52 21.46 6.99
C ASN A 199 -3.05 20.14 7.60
N VAL A 200 -2.54 18.97 7.19
CA VAL A 200 -2.97 17.70 7.80
C VAL A 200 -2.42 17.56 9.22
N GLU A 201 -1.19 18.02 9.49
CA GLU A 201 -0.61 18.11 10.85
C GLU A 201 -1.48 19.00 11.74
N LYS A 202 -1.87 20.19 11.25
CA LYS A 202 -2.76 21.09 11.99
C LYS A 202 -4.07 20.40 12.39
N ALA A 203 -4.67 19.63 11.48
CA ALA A 203 -5.90 18.90 11.78
C ALA A 203 -5.71 17.79 12.83
N ILE A 204 -4.59 17.07 12.76
CA ILE A 204 -4.18 16.05 13.74
C ILE A 204 -4.00 16.70 15.12
N ASP A 205 -3.23 17.79 15.19
CA ASP A 205 -2.95 18.50 16.44
C ASP A 205 -4.21 19.03 17.11
N MET A 206 -5.19 19.51 16.32
CA MET A 206 -6.47 19.98 16.85
C MET A 206 -7.28 18.87 17.55
N TYR A 207 -7.10 17.62 17.16
CA TYR A 207 -7.75 16.47 17.81
C TYR A 207 -6.95 16.02 19.03
N LEU A 208 -5.62 15.93 18.90
CA LEU A 208 -4.73 15.57 20.00
C LEU A 208 -4.83 16.55 21.18
N ALA A 209 -4.92 17.86 20.89
CA ALA A 209 -5.11 18.90 21.92
C ALA A 209 -6.45 18.81 22.68
N LYS A 210 -7.37 17.95 22.22
CA LYS A 210 -8.67 17.68 22.85
C LYS A 210 -8.77 16.24 23.36
N ASP A 211 -7.63 15.56 23.48
CA ASP A 211 -7.52 14.14 23.84
C ASP A 211 -8.37 13.21 22.95
N LYS A 212 -8.58 13.61 21.69
CA LYS A 212 -9.31 12.82 20.69
C LYS A 212 -8.33 12.12 19.76
N ILE A 213 -8.66 10.90 19.38
CA ILE A 213 -7.91 10.13 18.39
C ILE A 213 -8.22 10.68 16.98
N PRO A 214 -7.24 11.21 16.24
CA PRO A 214 -7.43 11.69 14.88
C PRO A 214 -7.79 10.56 13.92
N LYS A 215 -8.62 10.84 12.90
CA LYS A 215 -9.10 9.82 11.96
C LYS A 215 -7.93 9.13 11.24
N GLU A 216 -8.05 7.81 11.04
CA GLU A 216 -7.06 6.97 10.35
C GLU A 216 -6.60 7.57 9.00
N GLN A 217 -7.54 8.12 8.21
CA GLN A 217 -7.21 8.69 6.90
C GLN A 217 -6.29 9.92 6.97
N TRP A 218 -6.31 10.68 8.08
CA TRP A 218 -5.43 11.85 8.24
C TRP A 218 -3.99 11.40 8.47
N TYR A 219 -3.79 10.38 9.30
CA TYR A 219 -2.48 9.75 9.48
C TYR A 219 -1.99 9.08 8.19
N ASN A 220 -2.87 8.44 7.42
CA ASN A 220 -2.48 7.89 6.12
C ASN A 220 -1.99 8.97 5.14
N LEU A 221 -2.65 10.13 5.09
CA LEU A 221 -2.20 11.28 4.28
C LEU A 221 -0.87 11.83 4.79
N ALA A 222 -0.73 12.05 6.10
CA ALA A 222 0.52 12.51 6.70
C ALA A 222 1.68 11.54 6.43
N ARG A 223 1.48 10.22 6.68
CA ARG A 223 2.48 9.17 6.38
C ARG A 223 2.93 9.23 4.93
N PHE A 224 1.98 9.31 4.00
CA PHE A 224 2.31 9.41 2.58
C PHE A 224 3.15 10.65 2.28
N LEU A 225 2.78 11.82 2.83
CA LEU A 225 3.50 13.07 2.61
C LEU A 225 4.90 13.06 3.24
N TYR A 226 5.08 12.47 4.42
CA TYR A 226 6.41 12.27 5.01
C TYR A 226 7.28 11.38 4.13
N PHE A 227 6.73 10.27 3.62
CA PHE A 227 7.46 9.36 2.74
C PHE A 227 7.89 10.03 1.44
N GLU A 228 6.98 10.75 0.75
CA GLU A 228 7.32 11.49 -0.48
C GLU A 228 8.40 12.56 -0.25
N LYS A 229 8.49 13.09 0.96
CA LYS A 229 9.52 14.05 1.39
C LYS A 229 10.81 13.37 1.86
N ASN A 230 10.91 12.04 1.75
CA ASN A 230 11.99 11.20 2.26
C ASN A 230 12.22 11.34 3.78
N ASP A 231 11.20 11.76 4.54
CA ASP A 231 11.23 11.77 6.00
C ASP A 231 10.84 10.38 6.54
N ILE A 232 11.79 9.45 6.48
CA ILE A 232 11.58 8.06 6.88
C ILE A 232 11.27 7.96 8.38
N ASN A 233 11.87 8.83 9.21
CA ASN A 233 11.64 8.84 10.65
C ASN A 233 10.18 9.16 10.97
N LYS A 234 9.65 10.27 10.41
CA LYS A 234 8.23 10.62 10.61
C LYS A 234 7.27 9.61 9.96
N THR A 235 7.68 8.97 8.88
CA THR A 235 6.92 7.88 8.27
C THR A 235 6.78 6.69 9.23
N VAL A 236 7.88 6.30 9.88
CA VAL A 236 7.91 5.25 10.93
C VAL A 236 7.06 5.65 12.12
N ASP A 237 7.26 6.85 12.69
CA ASP A 237 6.48 7.35 13.82
C ASP A 237 4.96 7.29 13.53
N THR A 238 4.57 7.71 12.32
CA THR A 238 3.17 7.69 11.90
C THR A 238 2.63 6.27 11.72
N LEU A 239 3.44 5.33 11.22
CA LEU A 239 3.08 3.91 11.11
C LEU A 239 2.90 3.27 12.49
N GLU A 240 3.73 3.61 13.46
CA GLU A 240 3.59 3.14 14.85
C GLU A 240 2.30 3.66 15.49
N ILE A 241 1.95 4.94 15.26
CA ILE A 241 0.66 5.52 15.68
C ILE A 241 -0.51 4.79 15.01
N LEU A 242 -0.42 4.53 13.70
CA LEU A 242 -1.43 3.78 12.96
C LEU A 242 -1.60 2.36 13.52
N LEU A 243 -0.52 1.67 13.87
CA LEU A 243 -0.59 0.35 14.49
C LEU A 243 -1.20 0.37 15.88
N LYS A 244 -0.92 1.42 16.67
CA LYS A 244 -1.47 1.57 18.02
C LYS A 244 -2.98 1.76 18.01
N TYR A 245 -3.52 2.60 17.13
CA TYR A 245 -4.93 2.98 17.15
C TYR A 245 -5.78 2.31 16.06
N TYR A 246 -5.15 1.86 14.97
CA TYR A 246 -5.80 1.31 13.77
C TYR A 246 -5.04 0.09 13.21
N PRO A 247 -4.79 -0.97 14.00
CA PRO A 247 -3.92 -2.08 13.61
C PRO A 247 -4.43 -2.78 12.35
N LYS A 248 -3.60 -2.80 11.30
CA LYS A 248 -3.87 -3.49 10.03
C LYS A 248 -2.58 -4.09 9.47
N LYS A 249 -2.70 -5.24 8.80
CA LYS A 249 -1.59 -5.93 8.10
C LYS A 249 -0.68 -4.97 7.33
N GLN A 250 -1.30 -4.09 6.53
CA GLN A 250 -0.56 -3.19 5.64
C GLN A 250 0.41 -2.28 6.39
N TYR A 251 0.13 -1.93 7.64
CA TYR A 251 0.99 -1.08 8.46
C TYR A 251 2.18 -1.85 9.02
N TRP A 252 2.00 -3.10 9.43
CA TRP A 252 3.13 -3.97 9.80
C TRP A 252 4.09 -4.21 8.64
N VAL A 253 3.56 -4.51 7.45
CA VAL A 253 4.38 -4.74 6.24
C VAL A 253 5.13 -3.47 5.84
N GLN A 254 4.45 -2.32 5.83
CA GLN A 254 5.10 -1.03 5.55
C GLN A 254 6.15 -0.68 6.59
N LEU A 255 5.87 -0.89 7.88
CA LEU A 255 6.81 -0.62 8.97
C LEU A 255 8.05 -1.49 8.85
N SER A 256 7.90 -2.78 8.54
CA SER A 256 9.03 -3.67 8.24
C SER A 256 9.91 -3.12 7.12
N HIS A 257 9.32 -2.67 6.01
CA HIS A 257 10.09 -2.09 4.92
C HIS A 257 10.82 -0.80 5.34
N MET A 258 10.16 0.09 6.10
CA MET A 258 10.79 1.32 6.58
C MET A 258 11.94 1.06 7.55
N TYR A 259 11.82 0.06 8.44
CA TYR A 259 12.94 -0.36 9.26
C TYR A 259 14.10 -0.92 8.41
N GLY A 260 13.80 -1.64 7.32
CA GLY A 260 14.82 -2.07 6.36
C GLY A 260 15.58 -0.91 5.73
N GLU A 261 14.88 0.16 5.31
CA GLU A 261 15.50 1.39 4.80
C GLU A 261 16.38 2.09 5.86
N GLN A 262 15.98 2.01 7.14
CA GLN A 262 16.76 2.49 8.27
C GLN A 262 17.92 1.54 8.68
N LYS A 263 18.08 0.40 8.00
CA LYS A 263 19.03 -0.68 8.36
C LYS A 263 18.81 -1.24 9.76
N LYS A 264 17.58 -1.17 10.25
CA LYS A 264 17.12 -1.74 11.53
C LYS A 264 16.60 -3.15 11.30
N GLU A 265 17.52 -4.07 11.03
CA GLU A 265 17.20 -5.44 10.58
C GLU A 265 16.38 -6.24 11.61
N SER A 266 16.66 -6.04 12.90
CA SER A 266 15.93 -6.71 13.98
C SER A 266 14.47 -6.24 14.05
N GLU A 267 14.23 -4.93 13.96
CA GLU A 267 12.91 -4.33 13.96
C GLU A 267 12.16 -4.63 12.66
N GLN A 268 12.86 -4.65 11.52
CA GLN A 268 12.32 -5.09 10.23
C GLN A 268 11.77 -6.52 10.32
N LEU A 269 12.55 -7.45 10.87
CA LEU A 269 12.12 -8.83 11.08
C LEU A 269 10.95 -8.87 12.07
N SER A 270 11.05 -8.17 13.20
CA SER A 270 10.03 -8.18 14.25
C SER A 270 8.67 -7.69 13.74
N ALA A 271 8.63 -6.63 12.93
CA ALA A 271 7.40 -6.11 12.34
C ALA A 271 6.78 -7.10 11.34
N MET A 272 7.58 -7.70 10.46
CA MET A 272 7.09 -8.68 9.48
C MET A 272 6.67 -10.00 10.15
N GLU A 273 7.45 -10.46 11.13
CA GLU A 273 7.13 -11.66 11.92
C GLU A 273 5.81 -11.46 12.66
N THR A 274 5.57 -10.28 13.27
CA THR A 274 4.31 -9.96 13.92
C THR A 274 3.10 -10.14 12.99
N ALA A 275 3.20 -9.65 11.76
CA ALA A 275 2.15 -9.87 10.75
C ALA A 275 2.01 -11.36 10.38
N TYR A 276 3.12 -12.10 10.33
CA TYR A 276 3.12 -13.53 10.03
C TYR A 276 2.48 -14.38 11.13
N VAL A 277 2.87 -14.20 12.40
CA VAL A 277 2.29 -14.98 13.52
C VAL A 277 0.82 -14.67 13.76
N GLN A 278 0.33 -13.50 13.35
CA GLN A 278 -1.10 -13.18 13.35
C GLN A 278 -1.84 -13.68 12.10
N ASP A 279 -1.22 -14.53 11.27
CA ASP A 279 -1.76 -15.10 10.03
C ASP A 279 -2.25 -14.03 9.04
N MET A 280 -1.65 -12.83 9.08
CA MET A 280 -2.05 -11.73 8.21
C MET A 280 -1.43 -11.82 6.82
N LEU A 281 -0.25 -12.45 6.65
CA LEU A 281 0.47 -12.49 5.38
C LEU A 281 -0.18 -13.46 4.37
N ASP A 282 -1.17 -12.94 3.64
CA ASP A 282 -2.01 -13.65 2.68
C ASP A 282 -1.43 -13.72 1.26
N LYS A 283 -0.37 -12.96 0.95
CA LYS A 283 0.30 -13.00 -0.35
C LYS A 283 1.56 -13.86 -0.31
N GLY A 284 1.75 -14.70 -1.32
CA GLY A 284 2.96 -15.51 -1.46
C GLY A 284 4.25 -14.70 -1.46
N THR A 285 4.23 -13.49 -2.05
CA THR A 285 5.40 -12.59 -2.01
C THR A 285 5.74 -12.13 -0.60
N GLU A 286 4.75 -11.85 0.24
CA GLU A 286 4.97 -11.46 1.65
C GLU A 286 5.54 -12.63 2.46
N GLN A 287 5.05 -13.85 2.21
CA GLN A 287 5.56 -15.08 2.83
C GLN A 287 7.00 -15.40 2.40
N VAL A 288 7.33 -15.19 1.13
CA VAL A 288 8.71 -15.31 0.64
C VAL A 288 9.61 -14.24 1.27
N THR A 289 9.12 -13.00 1.44
CA THR A 289 9.88 -11.94 2.10
C THR A 289 10.23 -12.29 3.54
N ILE A 290 9.27 -12.74 4.37
CA ILE A 290 9.58 -13.13 5.75
C ILE A 290 10.54 -14.33 5.80
N ALA A 291 10.46 -15.28 4.84
CA ALA A 291 11.43 -16.36 4.75
C ALA A 291 12.85 -15.85 4.47
N TYR A 292 13.02 -14.85 3.60
CA TYR A 292 14.31 -14.20 3.40
C TYR A 292 14.80 -13.45 4.64
N LEU A 293 13.92 -12.75 5.35
CA LEU A 293 14.29 -12.08 6.61
C LEU A 293 14.77 -13.09 7.67
N TYR A 294 14.10 -14.24 7.80
CA TYR A 294 14.59 -15.31 8.67
C TYR A 294 15.94 -15.86 8.24
N LEU A 295 16.20 -16.04 6.93
CA LEU A 295 17.50 -16.49 6.45
C LEU A 295 18.60 -15.46 6.75
N ASN A 296 18.32 -14.16 6.57
CA ASN A 296 19.27 -13.10 6.88
C ASN A 296 19.56 -13.00 8.38
N ALA A 297 18.60 -13.37 9.23
CA ALA A 297 18.75 -13.43 10.68
C ALA A 297 19.25 -14.80 11.19
N ASP A 298 19.79 -15.66 10.32
CA ASP A 298 20.30 -17.00 10.66
C ASP A 298 19.27 -17.90 11.37
N VAL A 299 17.99 -17.78 11.01
CA VAL A 299 16.87 -18.62 11.50
C VAL A 299 16.31 -19.52 10.38
N PRO A 300 17.13 -20.40 9.77
CA PRO A 300 16.76 -21.13 8.56
C PRO A 300 15.58 -22.10 8.74
N TYR A 301 15.38 -22.63 9.95
CA TYR A 301 14.25 -23.52 10.23
C TYR A 301 12.89 -22.82 10.10
N LYS A 302 12.78 -21.58 10.61
CA LYS A 302 11.55 -20.78 10.44
C LYS A 302 11.33 -20.42 8.98
N ALA A 303 12.38 -20.01 8.26
CA ALA A 303 12.31 -19.75 6.82
C ALA A 303 11.78 -20.96 6.05
N ALA A 304 12.34 -22.14 6.32
CA ALA A 304 11.95 -23.37 5.64
C ALA A 304 10.49 -23.76 5.94
N LYS A 305 10.03 -23.59 7.19
CA LYS A 305 8.62 -23.79 7.55
C LYS A 305 7.66 -22.87 6.82
N VAL A 306 7.98 -21.58 6.70
CA VAL A 306 7.13 -20.63 5.97
C VAL A 306 7.02 -21.06 4.50
N MET A 307 8.16 -21.32 3.86
CA MET A 307 8.21 -21.71 2.46
C MET A 307 7.49 -23.03 2.21
N ASP A 308 7.71 -24.04 3.04
CA ASP A 308 7.08 -25.35 2.91
C ASP A 308 5.56 -25.29 3.11
N LYS A 309 5.07 -24.55 4.12
CA LYS A 309 3.63 -24.30 4.33
C LYS A 309 3.01 -23.66 3.09
N GLY A 310 3.61 -22.55 2.63
CA GLY A 310 3.10 -21.76 1.51
C GLY A 310 3.13 -22.48 0.16
N LEU A 311 4.17 -23.30 -0.08
CA LEU A 311 4.27 -24.10 -1.30
C LEU A 311 3.29 -25.29 -1.29
N LYS A 312 2.98 -25.87 -0.12
CA LYS A 312 2.05 -27.00 0.00
C LYS A 312 0.59 -26.57 -0.07
N ASN A 313 0.23 -25.44 0.52
CA ASN A 313 -1.15 -24.92 0.51
C ASN A 313 -1.46 -24.04 -0.73
N GLY A 314 -0.46 -23.78 -1.58
CA GLY A 314 -0.61 -22.99 -2.80
C GLY A 314 -0.60 -21.47 -2.60
N SER A 315 -0.34 -20.95 -1.39
CA SER A 315 -0.21 -19.50 -1.19
C SER A 315 1.09 -18.92 -1.73
N ILE A 316 2.13 -19.74 -1.90
CA ILE A 316 3.37 -19.42 -2.62
C ILE A 316 3.36 -20.13 -3.98
N ASP A 317 3.64 -19.38 -5.05
CA ASP A 317 3.72 -19.90 -6.40
C ASP A 317 4.67 -21.12 -6.52
N ASP A 318 4.20 -22.14 -7.24
CA ASP A 318 4.89 -23.41 -7.49
C ASP A 318 6.04 -23.28 -8.54
N LYS A 319 7.02 -22.42 -8.23
CA LYS A 319 8.17 -22.05 -9.08
C LYS A 319 9.47 -22.67 -8.58
N SER A 320 10.39 -22.97 -9.50
CA SER A 320 11.73 -23.51 -9.19
C SER A 320 12.47 -22.70 -8.13
N LYS A 321 12.50 -21.37 -8.25
CA LYS A 321 13.14 -20.45 -7.30
C LYS A 321 12.57 -20.57 -5.88
N ASN A 322 11.25 -20.74 -5.72
CA ASN A 322 10.64 -20.84 -4.40
C ASN A 322 10.96 -22.18 -3.73
N TRP A 323 10.95 -23.28 -4.49
CA TRP A 323 11.42 -24.57 -4.00
C TRP A 323 12.92 -24.58 -3.68
N GLU A 324 13.75 -23.84 -4.44
CA GLU A 324 15.17 -23.68 -4.14
C GLU A 324 15.38 -23.00 -2.78
N ILE A 325 14.60 -21.95 -2.46
CA ILE A 325 14.64 -21.29 -1.15
C ILE A 325 14.26 -22.29 -0.06
N ALA A 326 13.16 -23.03 -0.23
CA ALA A 326 12.71 -24.04 0.73
C ALA A 326 13.79 -25.12 0.99
N GLY A 327 14.35 -25.69 -0.08
CA GLY A 327 15.39 -26.71 0.00
C GLY A 327 16.66 -26.17 0.65
N SER A 328 17.12 -24.98 0.23
CA SER A 328 18.32 -24.35 0.79
C SER A 328 18.14 -23.98 2.27
N ALA A 329 16.94 -23.55 2.67
CA ALA A 329 16.61 -23.26 4.07
C ALA A 329 16.61 -24.53 4.92
N TRP A 330 15.98 -25.63 4.46
CA TRP A 330 16.04 -26.92 5.16
C TRP A 330 17.46 -27.44 5.30
N ARG A 331 18.27 -27.33 4.24
CA ARG A 331 19.69 -27.72 4.29
C ARG A 331 20.47 -26.92 5.33
N GLN A 332 20.29 -25.60 5.36
CA GLN A 332 20.93 -24.73 6.36
C GLN A 332 20.48 -25.06 7.79
N ALA A 333 19.22 -25.48 7.95
CA ALA A 333 18.68 -25.96 9.21
C ALA A 333 19.12 -27.39 9.59
N GLN A 334 20.05 -28.02 8.85
CA GLN A 334 20.49 -29.40 9.02
C GLN A 334 19.37 -30.45 8.83
N GLU A 335 18.29 -30.09 8.14
CA GLU A 335 17.13 -30.94 7.87
C GLU A 335 17.23 -31.52 6.45
N VAL A 336 18.26 -32.33 6.21
CA VAL A 336 18.61 -32.86 4.88
C VAL A 336 17.46 -33.66 4.26
N ASP A 337 16.77 -34.47 5.07
CA ASP A 337 15.63 -35.28 4.61
C ASP A 337 14.48 -34.43 4.06
N LYS A 338 14.29 -33.22 4.59
CA LYS A 338 13.29 -32.24 4.09
C LYS A 338 13.84 -31.41 2.94
N SER A 339 15.14 -31.16 2.91
CA SER A 339 15.82 -30.44 1.83
C SER A 339 15.73 -31.18 0.51
N ILE A 340 15.96 -32.50 0.50
CA ILE A 340 15.98 -33.31 -0.72
C ILE A 340 14.70 -33.17 -1.55
N PRO A 341 13.48 -33.45 -1.03
CA PRO A 341 12.26 -33.36 -1.83
C PRO A 341 11.97 -31.94 -2.33
N ALA A 342 12.34 -30.91 -1.57
CA ALA A 342 12.24 -29.52 -2.03
C ALA A 342 13.22 -29.22 -3.18
N MET A 343 14.48 -29.66 -3.06
CA MET A 343 15.49 -29.51 -4.11
C MET A 343 15.15 -30.32 -5.38
N GLU A 344 14.51 -31.48 -5.24
CA GLU A 344 13.99 -32.27 -6.36
C GLU A 344 12.94 -31.48 -7.16
N LYS A 345 11.96 -30.89 -6.48
CA LYS A 345 10.95 -30.02 -7.13
C LYS A 345 11.59 -28.79 -7.75
N ALA A 346 12.56 -28.18 -7.07
CA ALA A 346 13.30 -27.03 -7.57
C ALA A 346 14.02 -27.38 -8.89
N ALA A 347 14.76 -28.49 -8.91
CA ALA A 347 15.51 -28.94 -10.07
C ALA A 347 14.60 -29.39 -11.23
N ALA A 348 13.50 -30.09 -10.93
CA ALA A 348 12.51 -30.50 -11.92
C ALA A 348 11.97 -29.31 -12.73
N LYS A 349 11.72 -28.20 -12.05
CA LYS A 349 11.15 -26.96 -12.61
C LYS A 349 12.18 -25.96 -13.12
N SER A 350 13.48 -26.26 -13.03
CA SER A 350 14.54 -25.34 -13.46
C SER A 350 14.84 -25.48 -14.94
N ASP A 351 15.07 -24.36 -15.63
CA ASP A 351 15.50 -24.39 -17.04
C ASP A 351 16.97 -24.83 -17.19
N THR A 352 17.75 -24.78 -16.11
CA THR A 352 19.18 -25.15 -16.11
C THR A 352 19.45 -26.41 -15.28
N GLY A 353 20.59 -27.03 -15.53
CA GLY A 353 21.09 -28.18 -14.80
C GLY A 353 21.75 -27.85 -13.45
N GLU A 354 21.92 -26.58 -13.10
CA GLU A 354 22.62 -26.16 -11.87
C GLU A 354 21.97 -26.76 -10.61
N LEU A 355 20.65 -26.75 -10.52
CA LEU A 355 19.94 -27.32 -9.36
C LEU A 355 20.03 -28.85 -9.30
N TYR A 356 20.14 -29.52 -10.44
CA TYR A 356 20.44 -30.95 -10.47
C TYR A 356 21.88 -31.25 -10.02
N ALA A 357 22.85 -30.40 -10.37
CA ALA A 357 24.22 -30.54 -9.89
C ALA A 357 24.31 -30.40 -8.36
N ARG A 358 23.59 -29.42 -7.79
CA ARG A 358 23.49 -29.24 -6.34
C ARG A 358 22.76 -30.40 -5.66
N LEU A 359 21.64 -30.85 -6.23
CA LEU A 359 20.89 -32.00 -5.73
C LEU A 359 21.74 -33.28 -5.75
N GLY A 360 22.53 -33.50 -6.81
CA GLY A 360 23.42 -34.65 -6.88
C GLY A 360 24.55 -34.59 -5.84
N SER A 361 25.05 -33.40 -5.51
CA SER A 361 25.99 -33.21 -4.41
C SER A 361 25.32 -33.53 -3.06
N LEU A 362 24.10 -33.04 -2.84
CA LEU A 362 23.33 -33.37 -1.63
C LEU A 362 23.06 -34.88 -1.48
N TYR A 363 22.80 -35.57 -2.60
CA TYR A 363 22.66 -37.02 -2.61
C TYR A 363 23.97 -37.75 -2.32
N LEU A 364 25.10 -37.24 -2.80
CA LEU A 364 26.41 -37.80 -2.49
C LEU A 364 26.69 -37.66 -0.98
N ASP A 365 26.47 -36.47 -0.42
CA ASP A 365 26.68 -36.17 1.01
C ASP A 365 25.82 -37.06 1.92
N GLY A 366 24.66 -37.52 1.43
CA GLY A 366 23.76 -38.45 2.12
C GLY A 366 23.87 -39.91 1.68
N ASP A 367 25.00 -40.32 1.09
CA ASP A 367 25.32 -41.69 0.63
C ASP A 367 24.32 -42.30 -0.39
N GLN A 368 23.47 -41.48 -1.00
CA GLN A 368 22.52 -41.88 -2.04
C GLN A 368 23.20 -41.88 -3.42
N PHE A 369 24.30 -42.63 -3.55
CA PHE A 369 25.21 -42.58 -4.70
C PHE A 369 24.53 -42.79 -6.05
N LYS A 370 23.58 -43.73 -6.15
CA LYS A 370 22.82 -43.97 -7.39
C LYS A 370 21.99 -42.75 -7.79
N LYS A 371 21.33 -42.09 -6.84
CA LYS A 371 20.57 -40.87 -7.10
C LYS A 371 21.49 -39.69 -7.43
N ALA A 372 22.66 -39.61 -6.79
CA ALA A 372 23.68 -38.63 -7.11
C ALA A 372 24.10 -38.74 -8.59
N ILE A 373 24.43 -39.95 -9.06
CA ILE A 373 24.75 -40.22 -10.47
C ILE A 373 23.63 -39.73 -11.40
N THR A 374 22.38 -40.12 -11.12
CA THR A 374 21.23 -39.73 -11.94
C THR A 374 21.05 -38.21 -11.99
N ALA A 375 21.10 -37.54 -10.83
CA ALA A 375 20.93 -36.10 -10.73
C ALA A 375 22.06 -35.35 -11.45
N ILE A 376 23.33 -35.68 -11.17
CA ILE A 376 24.45 -35.01 -11.82
C ILE A 376 24.44 -35.18 -13.34
N ASN A 377 24.19 -36.39 -13.85
CA ASN A 377 24.11 -36.62 -15.29
C ASN A 377 23.00 -35.79 -15.94
N LYS A 378 21.83 -35.70 -15.28
CA LYS A 378 20.72 -34.85 -15.75
C LYS A 378 21.07 -33.36 -15.72
N GLY A 379 21.83 -32.91 -14.72
CA GLY A 379 22.33 -31.55 -14.64
C GLY A 379 23.31 -31.23 -15.77
N LEU A 380 24.31 -32.09 -15.98
CA LEU A 380 25.29 -31.93 -17.05
C LEU A 380 24.67 -31.96 -18.45
N SER A 381 23.67 -32.83 -18.68
CA SER A 381 22.98 -32.91 -19.98
C SER A 381 22.05 -31.73 -20.25
N ARG A 382 21.37 -31.20 -19.22
CA ARG A 382 20.52 -30.00 -19.34
C ARG A 382 21.34 -28.72 -19.60
N GLY A 383 22.61 -28.69 -19.21
CA GLY A 383 23.49 -27.53 -19.42
C GLY A 383 23.23 -26.39 -18.43
N GLY A 384 24.01 -25.31 -18.51
CA GLY A 384 23.88 -24.16 -17.60
C GLY A 384 24.40 -24.40 -16.17
N VAL A 385 25.10 -25.52 -15.92
CA VAL A 385 25.82 -25.78 -14.67
C VAL A 385 27.03 -24.83 -14.61
N LYS A 386 27.17 -24.05 -13.53
CA LYS A 386 28.24 -23.05 -13.39
C LYS A 386 29.63 -23.65 -13.19
N ARG A 387 29.68 -24.79 -12.49
CA ARG A 387 30.91 -25.57 -12.21
C ARG A 387 30.74 -27.01 -12.72
N PRO A 388 30.73 -27.22 -14.05
CA PRO A 388 30.55 -28.56 -14.62
C PRO A 388 31.73 -29.48 -14.26
N ASP A 389 32.91 -28.92 -14.01
CA ASP A 389 34.08 -29.58 -13.48
C ASP A 389 33.82 -30.18 -12.08
N ASN A 390 33.25 -29.38 -11.16
CA ASN A 390 32.89 -29.85 -9.82
C ASN A 390 31.75 -30.89 -9.86
N ALA A 391 30.76 -30.68 -10.72
CA ALA A 391 29.71 -31.68 -10.93
C ALA A 391 30.32 -33.02 -11.40
N ARG A 392 31.31 -33.01 -12.31
CA ARG A 392 32.01 -34.23 -12.75
C ARG A 392 32.85 -34.88 -11.64
N LEU A 393 33.44 -34.09 -10.73
CA LEU A 393 34.08 -34.65 -9.52
C LEU A 393 33.06 -35.43 -8.68
N VAL A 394 31.91 -34.82 -8.40
CA VAL A 394 30.80 -35.47 -7.65
C VAL A 394 30.32 -36.73 -8.36
N LEU A 395 30.21 -36.69 -9.68
CA LEU A 395 29.86 -37.86 -10.49
C LEU A 395 30.89 -38.98 -10.37
N GLY A 396 32.19 -38.64 -10.41
CA GLY A 396 33.28 -39.60 -10.25
C GLY A 396 33.28 -40.25 -8.86
N MET A 397 33.10 -39.45 -7.80
CA MET A 397 32.97 -39.94 -6.43
C MET A 397 31.76 -40.87 -6.27
N ALA A 398 30.62 -40.53 -6.87
CA ALA A 398 29.43 -41.36 -6.83
C ALA A 398 29.63 -42.68 -7.61
N TYR A 399 30.25 -42.64 -8.80
CA TYR A 399 30.58 -43.86 -9.54
C TYR A 399 31.54 -44.76 -8.77
N PHE A 400 32.57 -44.19 -8.15
CA PHE A 400 33.53 -44.93 -7.33
C PHE A 400 32.84 -45.67 -6.17
N ASN A 401 31.96 -45.00 -5.43
CA ASN A 401 31.20 -45.62 -4.33
C ASN A 401 30.18 -46.67 -4.80
N THR A 402 29.77 -46.63 -6.07
CA THR A 402 28.97 -47.71 -6.70
C THR A 402 29.83 -48.75 -7.44
N GLN A 403 31.15 -48.75 -7.23
CA GLN A 403 32.12 -49.67 -7.83
C GLN A 403 32.16 -49.63 -9.38
N GLN A 404 31.67 -48.56 -9.98
CA GLN A 404 31.74 -48.33 -11.43
C GLN A 404 33.06 -47.63 -11.78
N TYR A 405 34.19 -48.29 -11.50
CA TYR A 405 35.51 -47.65 -11.51
C TYR A 405 35.93 -47.07 -12.86
N GLU A 406 35.58 -47.72 -13.98
CA GLU A 406 35.87 -47.16 -15.32
C GLU A 406 35.15 -45.83 -15.55
N LYS A 407 33.85 -45.76 -15.21
CA LYS A 407 33.08 -44.51 -15.29
C LYS A 407 33.57 -43.47 -14.30
N ALA A 408 34.00 -43.88 -13.11
CA ALA A 408 34.62 -42.98 -12.14
C ALA A 408 35.89 -42.34 -12.72
N ARG A 409 36.76 -43.15 -13.33
CA ARG A 409 37.98 -42.68 -14.01
C ARG A 409 37.67 -41.69 -15.12
N GLU A 410 36.68 -41.98 -15.97
CA GLU A 410 36.25 -41.08 -17.04
C GLU A 410 35.77 -39.75 -16.49
N ALA A 411 34.92 -39.77 -15.45
CA ALA A 411 34.40 -38.56 -14.82
C ALA A 411 35.52 -37.72 -14.19
N PHE A 412 36.47 -38.34 -13.48
CA PHE A 412 37.63 -37.63 -12.93
C PHE A 412 38.54 -37.06 -14.01
N LYS A 413 38.83 -37.80 -15.10
CA LYS A 413 39.59 -37.28 -16.25
C LYS A 413 38.86 -36.12 -16.94
N ALA A 414 37.54 -36.16 -17.00
CA ALA A 414 36.74 -35.08 -17.58
C ALA A 414 36.73 -33.84 -16.66
N ALA A 415 36.70 -34.02 -15.33
CA ALA A 415 36.88 -32.94 -14.38
C ALA A 415 38.28 -32.32 -14.50
N SER A 416 39.33 -33.14 -14.62
CA SER A 416 40.73 -32.67 -14.62
C SER A 416 41.12 -31.78 -15.80
N ARG A 417 40.25 -31.62 -16.79
CA ARG A 417 40.41 -30.66 -17.89
C ARG A 417 40.26 -29.20 -17.42
N ASP A 418 39.59 -28.97 -16.29
CA ASP A 418 39.51 -27.65 -15.65
C ASP A 418 40.58 -27.55 -14.56
N GLU A 419 41.44 -26.53 -14.67
CA GLU A 419 42.56 -26.28 -13.76
C GLU A 419 42.13 -26.27 -12.28
N ARG A 420 40.95 -25.72 -11.99
CA ARG A 420 40.44 -25.55 -10.62
C ARG A 420 40.09 -26.88 -9.95
N SER A 421 39.87 -27.94 -10.73
CA SER A 421 39.52 -29.28 -10.23
C SER A 421 40.59 -30.33 -10.53
N SER A 422 41.57 -30.01 -11.38
CA SER A 422 42.62 -30.92 -11.85
C SER A 422 43.38 -31.62 -10.73
N LYS A 423 43.84 -30.87 -9.73
CA LYS A 423 44.55 -31.44 -8.57
C LYS A 423 43.70 -32.44 -7.79
N TYR A 424 42.44 -32.10 -7.55
CA TYR A 424 41.53 -32.96 -6.78
C TYR A 424 41.14 -34.21 -7.56
N ALA A 425 40.86 -34.07 -8.87
CA ALA A 425 40.61 -35.20 -9.76
C ALA A 425 41.80 -36.16 -9.81
N ALA A 426 43.03 -35.65 -9.92
CA ALA A 426 44.25 -36.47 -9.94
C ALA A 426 44.44 -37.24 -8.63
N GLN A 427 44.14 -36.62 -7.48
CA GLN A 427 44.17 -37.30 -6.18
C GLN A 427 43.17 -38.47 -6.12
N TRP A 428 41.94 -38.26 -6.60
CA TRP A 428 40.94 -39.32 -6.68
C TRP A 428 41.31 -40.45 -7.62
N ILE A 429 41.88 -40.15 -8.79
CA ILE A 429 42.38 -41.17 -9.72
C ILE A 429 43.47 -42.02 -9.03
N LYS A 430 44.44 -41.37 -8.37
CA LYS A 430 45.51 -42.07 -7.65
C LYS A 430 44.96 -42.95 -6.52
N TYR A 431 44.01 -42.44 -5.74
CA TYR A 431 43.37 -43.20 -4.67
C TYR A 431 42.63 -44.43 -5.21
N MET A 432 41.84 -44.25 -6.26
CA MET A 432 41.12 -45.35 -6.90
C MET A 432 42.07 -46.40 -7.49
N ASP A 433 43.19 -45.99 -8.09
CA ASP A 433 44.20 -46.91 -8.61
C ASP A 433 44.82 -47.77 -7.49
N SER A 434 45.15 -47.15 -6.35
CA SER A 434 45.67 -47.89 -5.19
C SER A 434 44.64 -48.87 -4.61
N GLU A 435 43.36 -48.49 -4.59
CA GLU A 435 42.30 -49.35 -4.07
C GLU A 435 42.01 -50.55 -5.00
N LEU A 436 42.05 -50.34 -6.32
CA LEU A 436 41.92 -51.41 -7.30
C LEU A 436 43.08 -52.41 -7.21
N GLU A 437 44.31 -51.91 -7.05
CA GLU A 437 45.49 -52.78 -6.87
C GLU A 437 45.41 -53.60 -5.59
N ARG A 438 44.96 -52.98 -4.49
CA ARG A 438 44.69 -53.67 -3.22
C ARG A 438 43.63 -54.76 -3.37
N GLN A 439 42.56 -54.51 -4.13
CA GLN A 439 41.51 -55.51 -4.37
C GLN A 439 42.02 -56.67 -5.23
N ARG A 440 42.89 -56.42 -6.22
CA ARG A 440 43.53 -57.48 -7.03
C ARG A 440 44.42 -58.36 -6.19
N SER A 441 45.31 -57.80 -5.38
CA SER A 441 46.21 -58.58 -4.54
C SER A 441 45.48 -59.43 -3.50
N LEU A 442 44.36 -58.93 -2.97
CA LEU A 442 43.46 -59.70 -2.09
C LEU A 442 42.67 -60.80 -2.80
N ALA A 443 42.45 -60.70 -4.10
CA ALA A 443 41.79 -61.74 -4.89
C ALA A 443 42.76 -62.83 -5.38
N GLU A 444 44.06 -62.51 -5.43
CA GLU A 444 45.16 -63.40 -5.81
C GLU A 444 45.79 -64.13 -4.60
N SER A 445 45.41 -63.75 -3.36
CA SER A 445 45.79 -64.41 -2.10
C SER A 445 44.66 -65.27 -1.56
#